data_AF-A0A0W8FDR3-F1
#
_entry.id   AF-A0A0W8FDR3-F1
#
_cell.length_a   1.000
_cell.length_b   1.000
_cell.length_c   1.000
_cell.angle_alpha   90.00
_cell.angle_beta   90.00
_cell.angle_gamma   90.00
#
_symmetry.space_group_name_H-M   'P 1'
#
loop_
_entity.id
_entity.type
_entity.pdbx_description
1 polymer ?
#
loop_
_entity_poly.entity_id
_entity_poly.type
_entity_poly.pdbx_seq_one_letter_code
_entity_poly.pdbx_strand_id
1 'polypeptide(L)'
;MICRTGLLWDSPLLFGRYVEDCGACCEFVTPHMLASPFYRGRFVAVIAPTGFGNPAYSNLLPALRASSQRIRKFVEMGGRMLVFGAGGNRPDSYDWLPFRVTYQHVYRPCSVTFVEDSPYASVLADCEPDAVECDGWFPDHDATTIATCGNGESVMILKEIGEGVVVITSIHEYPSREFVKDFSCADRETLF
;
A
#
# COMPACT_ATOMS: atom_id res chain seq x y z
N MET A 1 -19.64 -10.27 5.51
CA MET A 1 -18.34 -9.74 5.03
C MET A 1 -18.11 -8.39 5.69
N ILE A 2 -16.98 -8.23 6.36
CA ILE A 2 -16.53 -6.98 7.00
C ILE A 2 -15.73 -6.20 5.96
N CYS A 3 -15.98 -4.91 5.83
CA CYS A 3 -15.28 -4.03 4.89
C CYS A 3 -14.79 -2.79 5.63
N ARG A 4 -13.55 -2.83 6.13
CA ARG A 4 -13.02 -1.79 7.01
C ARG A 4 -11.55 -1.55 6.74
N THR A 5 -11.23 -0.30 6.36
CA THR A 5 -9.93 0.09 5.87
C THR A 5 -9.37 1.24 6.69
N GLY A 6 -8.15 1.08 7.20
CA GLY A 6 -7.39 2.16 7.81
C GLY A 6 -6.61 2.90 6.73
N LEU A 7 -6.83 4.20 6.57
CA LEU A 7 -6.04 5.05 5.68
C LEU A 7 -4.98 5.80 6.50
N LEU A 8 -3.71 5.43 6.33
CA LEU A 8 -2.61 6.03 7.06
C LEU A 8 -2.29 7.38 6.42
N TRP A 9 -2.69 8.50 7.05
CA TRP A 9 -2.34 9.84 6.58
C TRP A 9 -2.55 10.91 7.65
N ASP A 10 -1.92 12.07 7.45
CA ASP A 10 -1.92 13.18 8.41
C ASP A 10 -3.25 13.95 8.47
N SER A 11 -3.99 13.95 7.36
CA SER A 11 -5.20 14.76 7.15
C SER A 11 -6.20 14.08 6.21
N PRO A 12 -7.46 14.53 6.13
CA PRO A 12 -8.42 13.99 5.18
C PRO A 12 -7.91 14.07 3.72
N LEU A 13 -7.99 12.96 3.00
CA LEU A 13 -7.65 12.82 1.58
C LEU A 13 -8.88 12.39 0.77
N LEU A 14 -8.94 12.81 -0.49
CA LEU A 14 -9.94 12.31 -1.46
C LEU A 14 -9.91 10.79 -1.57
N PHE A 15 -8.75 10.16 -1.36
CA PHE A 15 -8.63 8.71 -1.39
C PHE A 15 -9.50 8.03 -0.33
N GLY A 16 -9.65 8.62 0.86
CA GLY A 16 -10.55 8.06 1.88
C GLY A 16 -11.99 8.04 1.41
N ARG A 17 -12.43 9.11 0.72
CA ARG A 17 -13.75 9.16 0.11
C ARG A 17 -13.91 8.14 -1.03
N TYR A 18 -12.87 7.96 -1.84
CA TYR A 18 -12.87 6.95 -2.89
C TYR A 18 -13.03 5.52 -2.35
N VAL A 19 -12.37 5.19 -1.23
CA VAL A 19 -12.53 3.90 -0.54
C VAL A 19 -13.98 3.70 -0.07
N GLU A 20 -14.61 4.74 0.49
CA GLU A 20 -16.03 4.71 0.84
C GLU A 20 -16.95 4.49 -0.37
N ASP A 21 -16.68 5.18 -1.48
CA ASP A 21 -17.44 5.04 -2.72
C ASP A 21 -17.25 3.66 -3.38
N CYS A 22 -16.20 2.91 -3.01
CA CYS A 22 -16.01 1.50 -3.40
C CYS A 22 -16.74 0.51 -2.48
N GLY A 23 -17.36 0.98 -1.39
CA GLY A 23 -18.19 0.19 -0.49
C GLY A 23 -17.50 -0.27 0.80
N ALA A 24 -16.30 0.23 1.13
CA ALA A 24 -15.60 -0.06 2.38
C ALA A 24 -15.63 1.13 3.34
N CYS A 25 -15.79 0.87 4.64
CA CYS A 25 -15.65 1.92 5.65
C CYS A 25 -14.18 2.37 5.71
N CYS A 26 -13.92 3.68 5.65
CA CYS A 26 -12.57 4.23 5.71
C CYS A 26 -12.37 5.02 7.01
N GLU A 27 -11.36 4.63 7.80
CA GLU A 27 -10.94 5.34 9.01
C GLU A 27 -9.56 5.96 8.78
N PHE A 28 -9.42 7.27 8.97
CA PHE A 28 -8.12 7.91 8.93
C PHE A 28 -7.31 7.57 10.19
N VAL A 29 -6.12 7.02 9.99
CA VAL A 29 -5.17 6.71 11.05
C VAL A 29 -4.01 7.69 10.95
N THR A 30 -4.06 8.72 11.80
CA THR A 30 -3.03 9.77 11.79
C THR A 30 -1.69 9.26 12.34
N PRO A 31 -0.56 9.92 12.02
CA PRO A 31 0.73 9.60 12.63
C PRO A 31 0.70 9.59 14.17
N HIS A 32 -0.14 10.44 14.80
CA HIS A 32 -0.31 10.47 16.25
C HIS A 32 -1.05 9.25 16.79
N MET A 33 -2.09 8.79 16.09
CA MET A 33 -2.80 7.55 16.42
C MET A 33 -1.89 6.35 16.23
N LEU A 34 -1.16 6.32 15.11
CA LEU A 34 -0.15 5.32 14.82
C LEU A 34 0.92 5.32 15.90
N ALA A 35 1.46 6.45 16.35
CA ALA A 35 2.45 6.47 17.44
C ALA A 35 1.88 6.14 18.83
N SER A 36 0.55 6.11 19.01
CA SER A 36 -0.09 5.88 20.31
C SER A 36 -0.10 4.39 20.70
N PRO A 37 0.36 4.02 21.92
CA PRO A 37 0.32 2.65 22.41
C PRO A 37 -1.10 2.19 22.78
N PHE A 38 -2.05 3.11 22.93
CA PHE A 38 -3.44 2.82 23.30
C PHE A 38 -4.39 2.78 22.11
N TYR A 39 -3.93 3.19 20.93
CA TYR A 39 -4.73 3.08 19.71
C TYR A 39 -4.96 1.60 19.38
N ARG A 40 -6.23 1.25 19.14
CA ARG A 40 -6.67 -0.12 18.84
C ARG A 40 -7.65 -0.13 17.68
N GLY A 41 -7.17 0.28 16.51
CA GLY A 41 -7.91 0.13 15.27
C GLY A 41 -8.09 -1.35 14.91
N ARG A 42 -9.18 -1.70 14.26
CA ARG A 42 -9.36 -3.04 13.69
C ARG A 42 -9.73 -2.88 12.24
N PHE A 43 -8.97 -3.53 11.37
CA PHE A 43 -9.07 -3.35 9.93
C PHE A 43 -8.93 -4.68 9.21
N VAL A 44 -9.60 -4.78 8.07
CA VAL A 44 -9.28 -5.80 7.06
C VAL A 44 -8.02 -5.38 6.32
N ALA A 45 -8.01 -4.12 5.85
CA ALA A 45 -6.93 -3.56 5.08
C ALA A 45 -6.40 -2.25 5.67
N VAL A 46 -5.13 -1.97 5.45
CA VAL A 46 -4.52 -0.69 5.75
C VAL A 46 -3.83 -0.16 4.49
N ILE A 47 -4.04 1.11 4.18
CA ILE A 47 -3.49 1.76 2.99
C ILE A 47 -2.53 2.87 3.41
N ALA A 48 -1.31 2.86 2.89
CA ALA A 48 -0.35 3.95 2.97
C ALA A 48 -0.23 4.61 1.58
N PRO A 49 -0.83 5.81 1.37
CA PRO A 49 -0.87 6.49 0.07
C PRO A 49 0.49 6.96 -0.43
N THR A 50 0.52 7.36 -1.71
CA THR A 50 1.73 7.93 -2.31
C THR A 50 2.22 9.14 -1.52
N GLY A 51 3.53 9.25 -1.38
CA GLY A 51 4.15 10.39 -0.71
C GLY A 51 4.34 10.20 0.78
N PHE A 52 3.99 9.04 1.35
CA PHE A 52 4.17 8.74 2.78
C PHE A 52 5.62 8.93 3.28
N GLY A 53 6.61 8.78 2.39
CA GLY A 53 8.04 8.93 2.66
C GLY A 53 8.58 10.35 2.44
N ASN A 54 7.76 11.25 1.88
CA ASN A 54 8.16 12.61 1.56
C ASN A 54 7.70 13.59 2.65
N PRO A 55 8.63 14.21 3.40
CA PRO A 55 8.30 15.12 4.51
C PRO A 55 7.66 16.43 4.06
N ALA A 56 7.67 16.76 2.76
CA ALA A 56 6.92 17.89 2.23
C ALA A 56 5.40 17.63 2.20
N TYR A 57 4.98 16.36 2.24
CA TYR A 57 3.58 15.96 2.15
C TYR A 57 3.03 15.36 3.45
N SER A 58 3.85 14.60 4.18
CA SER A 58 3.42 13.89 5.39
C SER A 58 4.55 13.57 6.36
N ASN A 59 4.22 13.51 7.65
CA ASN A 59 5.08 13.01 8.73
C ASN A 59 4.85 11.53 9.05
N LEU A 60 4.29 10.76 8.11
CA LEU A 60 3.89 9.37 8.33
C LEU A 60 5.08 8.40 8.45
N LEU A 61 6.15 8.57 7.66
CA LEU A 61 7.30 7.65 7.69
C LEU A 61 7.93 7.45 9.08
N PRO A 62 8.24 8.51 9.88
CA PRO A 62 8.69 8.32 11.26
C PRO A 62 7.71 7.52 12.14
N ALA A 63 6.40 7.73 11.98
CA ALA A 63 5.38 7.02 12.75
C ALA A 63 5.23 5.55 12.33
N LEU A 64 5.38 5.26 11.03
CA LEU A 64 5.47 3.90 10.48
C LEU A 64 6.65 3.14 11.09
N ARG A 65 7.85 3.75 11.08
CA ARG A 65 9.06 3.18 11.69
C ARG A 65 8.87 2.89 13.18
N ALA A 66 8.31 3.83 13.93
CA ALA A 66 8.01 3.67 15.34
C ALA A 66 6.97 2.56 15.63
N SER A 67 6.11 2.26 14.66
CA SER A 67 5.04 1.26 14.78
C SER A 67 5.31 -0.06 14.04
N SER A 68 6.52 -0.24 13.51
CA SER A 68 6.94 -1.41 12.72
C SER A 68 6.59 -2.75 13.36
N GLN A 69 6.80 -2.92 14.68
CA GLN A 69 6.44 -4.15 15.39
C GLN A 69 4.93 -4.46 15.39
N ARG A 70 4.10 -3.41 15.45
CA ARG A 70 2.65 -3.54 15.42
C ARG A 70 2.15 -3.84 14.01
N ILE A 71 2.70 -3.13 13.01
CA ILE A 71 2.44 -3.40 11.60
C ILE A 71 2.79 -4.85 11.26
N ARG A 72 3.95 -5.33 11.72
CA ARG A 72 4.35 -6.73 11.56
C ARG A 72 3.30 -7.70 12.12
N LYS A 73 2.85 -7.49 13.36
CA LYS A 73 1.82 -8.33 13.99
C LYS A 73 0.48 -8.28 13.24
N PHE A 74 0.07 -7.09 12.80
CA PHE A 74 -1.15 -6.92 12.01
C PHE A 74 -1.14 -7.79 10.75
N VAL A 75 -0.05 -7.72 9.96
CA VAL A 75 0.08 -8.53 8.75
C VAL A 75 0.19 -10.02 9.09
N GLU A 76 1.04 -10.40 10.05
CA GLU A 76 1.21 -11.80 10.48
C GLU A 76 -0.13 -12.45 10.89
N MET A 77 -1.05 -11.68 11.49
CA MET A 77 -2.37 -12.12 11.94
C MET A 77 -3.49 -12.02 10.88
N GLY A 78 -3.17 -11.73 9.61
CA GLY A 78 -4.15 -11.73 8.53
C GLY A 78 -4.58 -10.36 8.02
N GLY A 79 -3.97 -9.28 8.52
CA GLY A 79 -4.17 -7.95 7.98
C GLY A 79 -3.59 -7.81 6.58
N ARG A 80 -4.26 -7.04 5.73
CA ARG A 80 -3.81 -6.72 4.37
C ARG A 80 -3.23 -5.32 4.34
N MET A 81 -2.14 -5.10 3.63
CA MET A 81 -1.54 -3.78 3.51
C MET A 81 -1.27 -3.41 2.07
N LEU A 82 -1.75 -2.24 1.64
CA LEU A 82 -1.45 -1.65 0.34
C LEU A 82 -0.59 -0.41 0.56
N VAL A 83 0.61 -0.40 0.00
CA VAL A 83 1.58 0.67 0.18
C VAL A 83 1.97 1.24 -1.18
N PHE A 84 1.72 2.51 -1.38
CA PHE A 84 2.07 3.20 -2.62
C PHE A 84 3.53 3.68 -2.60
N GLY A 85 3.95 4.39 -3.66
CA GLY A 85 5.29 4.95 -3.77
C GLY A 85 5.61 5.96 -2.67
N ALA A 86 6.86 5.97 -2.21
CA ALA A 86 7.28 6.87 -1.13
C ALA A 86 7.24 8.37 -1.52
N GLY A 87 7.18 8.68 -2.83
CA GLY A 87 7.08 10.05 -3.36
C GLY A 87 8.32 10.91 -3.13
N GLY A 88 9.48 10.28 -2.92
CA GLY A 88 10.77 10.95 -2.75
C GLY A 88 11.94 9.99 -2.93
N ASN A 89 13.10 10.51 -3.32
CA ASN A 89 14.28 9.69 -3.61
C ASN A 89 14.99 9.24 -2.31
N ARG A 90 14.38 8.26 -1.62
CA ARG A 90 14.86 7.67 -0.37
C ARG A 90 14.81 6.15 -0.47
N PRO A 91 15.95 5.48 -0.73
CA PRO A 91 16.00 4.03 -0.90
C PRO A 91 15.47 3.23 0.28
N ASP A 92 15.58 3.75 1.50
CA ASP A 92 15.21 3.10 2.77
C ASP A 92 13.77 3.43 3.24
N SER A 93 12.92 3.98 2.37
CA SER A 93 11.57 4.42 2.76
C SER A 93 10.65 3.31 3.27
N TYR A 94 11.01 2.04 3.06
CA TYR A 94 10.21 0.86 3.39
C TYR A 94 10.80 0.04 4.56
N ASP A 95 11.84 0.55 5.23
CA ASP A 95 12.54 -0.11 6.37
C ASP A 95 11.69 -0.35 7.63
N TRP A 96 10.44 0.10 7.62
CA TRP A 96 9.43 -0.16 8.65
C TRP A 96 8.62 -1.44 8.39
N LEU A 97 8.73 -2.03 7.20
CA LEU A 97 8.14 -3.32 6.87
C LEU A 97 8.99 -4.48 7.42
N PRO A 98 8.40 -5.66 7.66
CA PRO A 98 9.11 -6.82 8.20
C PRO A 98 9.97 -7.59 7.17
N PHE A 99 10.30 -6.98 6.03
CA PHE A 99 11.14 -7.55 4.96
C PHE A 99 11.83 -6.41 4.18
N ARG A 100 12.93 -6.73 3.48
CA ARG A 100 13.70 -5.71 2.77
C ARG A 100 12.99 -5.27 1.50
N VAL A 101 12.90 -3.95 1.30
CA VAL A 101 12.48 -3.31 0.05
C VAL A 101 13.29 -2.03 -0.11
N THR A 102 13.84 -1.83 -1.29
CA THR A 102 14.45 -0.56 -1.69
C THR A 102 13.60 0.11 -2.77
N TYR A 103 13.64 1.44 -2.81
CA TYR A 103 12.83 2.24 -3.73
C TYR A 103 13.66 3.31 -4.44
N GLN A 104 13.43 3.47 -5.73
CA GLN A 104 14.02 4.53 -6.50
C GLN A 104 12.92 5.39 -7.13
N HIS A 105 12.87 6.65 -6.72
CA HIS A 105 11.87 7.59 -7.23
C HIS A 105 12.24 8.06 -8.64
N VAL A 106 11.38 7.73 -9.60
CA VAL A 106 11.46 8.17 -11.00
C VAL A 106 10.04 8.24 -11.51
N TYR A 107 9.49 9.45 -11.59
CA TYR A 107 8.15 9.63 -12.11
C TYR A 107 8.14 9.61 -13.65
N ARG A 108 7.37 8.68 -14.22
CA ARG A 108 7.20 8.52 -15.67
C ARG A 108 6.00 7.61 -15.99
N PRO A 109 5.38 7.78 -17.16
CA PRO A 109 4.48 6.77 -17.69
C PRO A 109 5.26 5.51 -18.09
N CYS A 110 4.66 4.33 -17.92
CA CYS A 110 5.16 3.08 -18.49
C CYS A 110 4.03 2.12 -18.86
N SER A 111 4.30 1.23 -19.81
CA SER A 111 3.44 0.06 -20.07
C SER A 111 3.67 -0.97 -18.97
N VAL A 112 2.60 -1.29 -18.23
CA VAL A 112 2.64 -2.18 -17.06
C VAL A 112 2.15 -3.57 -17.45
N THR A 113 2.98 -4.57 -17.20
CA THR A 113 2.65 -5.98 -17.44
C THR A 113 2.60 -6.71 -16.11
N PHE A 114 1.48 -7.40 -15.84
CA PHE A 114 1.36 -8.29 -14.69
C PHE A 114 1.93 -9.68 -15.02
N VAL A 115 2.45 -10.35 -13.99
CA VAL A 115 2.70 -11.79 -14.06
C VAL A 115 1.36 -12.51 -14.22
N GLU A 116 1.33 -13.56 -15.05
CA GLU A 116 0.13 -14.37 -15.28
C GLU A 116 -0.49 -14.82 -13.94
N ASP A 117 -1.82 -14.81 -13.88
CA ASP A 117 -2.64 -15.21 -12.72
C ASP A 117 -2.44 -14.42 -11.41
N SER A 118 -1.80 -13.25 -11.44
CA SER A 118 -1.73 -12.38 -10.26
C SER A 118 -3.14 -11.99 -9.77
N PRO A 119 -3.53 -12.30 -8.53
CA PRO A 119 -4.85 -11.95 -7.99
C PRO A 119 -5.03 -10.44 -7.79
N TYR A 120 -3.95 -9.67 -7.93
CA TYR A 120 -3.93 -8.22 -7.79
C TYR A 120 -3.87 -7.48 -9.13
N ALA A 121 -3.93 -8.20 -10.26
CA ALA A 121 -3.95 -7.58 -11.60
C ALA A 121 -5.16 -6.66 -11.81
N SER A 122 -6.27 -6.90 -11.08
CA SER A 122 -7.45 -6.04 -11.11
C SER A 122 -7.17 -4.61 -10.64
N VAL A 123 -6.03 -4.32 -9.99
CA VAL A 123 -5.64 -2.97 -9.56
C VAL A 123 -5.71 -1.94 -10.70
N LEU A 124 -5.45 -2.36 -11.95
CA LEU A 124 -5.52 -1.51 -13.15
C LEU A 124 -6.72 -1.83 -14.06
N ALA A 125 -7.74 -2.56 -13.59
CA ALA A 125 -8.88 -2.96 -14.43
C ALA A 125 -9.63 -1.77 -15.06
N ASP A 126 -9.59 -0.60 -14.41
CA ASP A 126 -10.24 0.63 -14.87
C ASP A 126 -9.28 1.57 -15.65
N CYS A 127 -8.06 1.12 -15.95
CA CYS A 127 -6.99 1.94 -16.55
C CYS A 127 -6.48 1.35 -17.87
N GLU A 128 -6.00 2.22 -18.78
CA GLU A 128 -5.28 1.77 -19.96
C GLU A 128 -3.84 1.36 -19.57
N PRO A 129 -3.42 0.11 -19.82
CA PRO A 129 -2.17 -0.42 -19.29
C PRO A 129 -0.91 0.15 -19.99
N ASP A 130 -1.05 0.81 -21.14
CA ASP A 130 0.07 1.22 -21.99
C ASP A 130 0.69 2.58 -21.61
N ALA A 131 0.03 3.35 -20.74
CA ALA A 131 0.48 4.68 -20.32
C ALA A 131 0.21 4.94 -18.83
N VAL A 132 0.43 3.93 -17.98
CA VAL A 132 0.21 4.04 -16.53
C VAL A 132 1.29 4.90 -15.91
N GLU A 133 0.91 5.90 -15.13
CA GLU A 133 1.86 6.71 -14.38
C GLU A 133 2.46 5.88 -13.24
N CYS A 134 3.79 5.87 -13.14
CA CYS A 134 4.53 5.25 -12.04
C CYS A 134 5.46 6.28 -11.42
N ASP A 135 5.52 6.36 -10.10
CA ASP A 135 6.37 7.30 -9.35
C ASP A 135 7.77 6.76 -9.00
N GLY A 136 8.06 5.52 -9.40
CA GLY A 136 9.34 4.87 -9.15
C GLY A 136 9.33 3.39 -9.47
N TRP A 137 10.30 2.68 -8.92
CA TRP A 137 10.42 1.22 -9.04
C TRP A 137 11.18 0.62 -7.85
N PHE A 138 11.18 -0.70 -7.73
CA PHE A 138 11.76 -1.45 -6.61
C PHE A 138 13.01 -2.25 -7.05
N PRO A 139 14.23 -1.70 -6.92
CA PRO A 139 15.45 -2.34 -7.40
C PRO A 139 15.87 -3.63 -6.70
N ASP A 140 15.62 -3.72 -5.40
CA ASP A 140 16.06 -4.83 -4.56
C ASP A 140 15.04 -5.05 -3.44
N HIS A 141 14.51 -6.27 -3.33
CA HIS A 141 13.44 -6.62 -2.40
C HIS A 141 13.37 -8.12 -2.09
N ASP A 142 12.97 -8.46 -0.88
CA ASP A 142 12.71 -9.85 -0.44
C ASP A 142 11.26 -10.30 -0.75
N ALA A 143 10.64 -9.73 -1.78
CA ALA A 143 9.25 -9.92 -2.19
C ALA A 143 9.14 -10.50 -3.62
N THR A 144 7.96 -10.95 -4.00
CA THR A 144 7.66 -11.43 -5.35
C THR A 144 7.24 -10.27 -6.23
N THR A 145 7.90 -10.07 -7.38
CA THR A 145 7.42 -9.12 -8.38
C THR A 145 6.15 -9.63 -9.03
N ILE A 146 5.09 -8.82 -9.03
CA ILE A 146 3.80 -9.16 -9.63
C ILE A 146 3.42 -8.24 -10.80
N ALA A 147 4.08 -7.09 -10.95
CA ALA A 147 4.02 -6.28 -12.16
C ALA A 147 5.35 -5.56 -12.45
N THR A 148 5.68 -5.43 -13.73
CA THR A 148 6.86 -4.72 -14.23
C THR A 148 6.49 -3.66 -15.27
N CYS A 149 7.34 -2.64 -15.40
CA CYS A 149 7.34 -1.81 -16.61
C CYS A 149 7.98 -2.58 -17.79
N GLY A 150 7.73 -2.15 -19.03
CA GLY A 150 8.31 -2.75 -20.25
C GLY A 150 9.85 -2.88 -20.31
N ASN A 151 10.60 -2.20 -19.43
CA ASN A 151 12.05 -2.34 -19.29
C ASN A 151 12.48 -3.39 -18.23
N GLY A 152 11.52 -4.09 -17.62
CA GLY A 152 11.74 -5.11 -16.59
C GLY A 152 11.80 -4.58 -15.15
N GLU A 153 11.66 -3.27 -14.93
CA GLU A 153 11.69 -2.69 -13.58
C GLU A 153 10.42 -3.04 -12.80
N SER A 154 10.57 -3.60 -11.59
CA SER A 154 9.45 -3.94 -10.69
C SER A 154 8.69 -2.69 -10.27
N VAL A 155 7.40 -2.61 -10.60
CA VAL A 155 6.50 -1.52 -10.18
C VAL A 155 5.40 -1.97 -9.23
N MET A 156 5.22 -3.28 -9.08
CA MET A 156 4.34 -3.84 -8.06
C MET A 156 4.93 -5.14 -7.52
N ILE A 157 5.02 -5.24 -6.20
CA ILE A 157 5.58 -6.38 -5.49
C ILE A 157 4.64 -6.86 -4.38
N LEU A 158 4.74 -8.13 -4.06
CA LEU A 158 3.87 -8.85 -3.16
C LEU A 158 4.70 -9.63 -2.13
N LYS A 159 4.31 -9.55 -0.86
CA LYS A 159 4.84 -10.43 0.19
C LYS A 159 3.72 -10.98 1.05
N GLU A 160 3.59 -12.30 1.08
CA GLU A 160 2.77 -13.02 2.06
C GLU A 160 3.55 -13.17 3.37
N ILE A 161 2.88 -12.91 4.50
CA ILE A 161 3.49 -12.95 5.84
C ILE A 161 2.46 -13.47 6.83
N GLY A 162 2.72 -14.65 7.39
CA GLY A 162 1.74 -15.33 8.24
C GLY A 162 0.45 -15.56 7.48
N GLU A 163 -0.66 -15.03 7.99
CA GLU A 163 -1.98 -15.17 7.37
C GLU A 163 -2.37 -13.94 6.50
N GLY A 164 -1.49 -12.93 6.42
CA GLY A 164 -1.76 -11.66 5.73
C GLY A 164 -0.80 -11.39 4.58
N VAL A 165 -0.91 -10.18 4.03
CA VAL A 165 -0.25 -9.82 2.79
C VAL A 165 0.10 -8.33 2.74
N VAL A 166 1.28 -8.03 2.18
CA VAL A 166 1.69 -6.67 1.83
C VAL A 166 1.84 -6.58 0.32
N VAL A 167 1.07 -5.68 -0.27
CA VAL A 167 1.15 -5.27 -1.67
C VAL A 167 1.79 -3.90 -1.70
N ILE A 168 2.89 -3.75 -2.44
CA ILE A 168 3.56 -2.47 -2.63
C ILE A 168 3.54 -2.12 -4.11
N THR A 169 3.19 -0.88 -4.44
CA THR A 169 3.11 -0.43 -5.82
C THR A 169 3.70 0.97 -5.97
N SER A 170 4.38 1.23 -7.08
CA SER A 170 4.76 2.58 -7.51
C SER A 170 3.79 3.14 -8.56
N ILE A 171 2.76 2.38 -8.94
CA ILE A 171 1.66 2.86 -9.78
C ILE A 171 1.01 4.07 -9.09
N HIS A 172 0.96 5.18 -9.81
CA HIS A 172 0.47 6.49 -9.38
C HIS A 172 -0.96 6.75 -9.86
N GLU A 173 -1.76 5.69 -9.97
CA GLU A 173 -3.17 5.75 -10.34
C GLU A 173 -4.04 5.31 -9.16
N TYR A 174 -5.31 5.74 -9.16
CA TYR A 174 -6.28 5.12 -8.25
C TYR A 174 -6.47 3.65 -8.65
N PRO A 175 -6.38 2.69 -7.70
CA PRO A 175 -6.73 1.31 -7.97
C PRO A 175 -8.18 1.20 -8.44
N SER A 176 -8.49 0.22 -9.29
CA SER A 176 -9.86 -0.03 -9.72
C SER A 176 -10.82 -0.22 -8.55
N ARG A 177 -12.10 0.08 -8.79
CA ARG A 177 -13.13 -0.03 -7.74
C ARG A 177 -13.27 -1.46 -7.22
N GLU A 178 -13.18 -2.44 -8.13
CA GLU A 178 -13.24 -3.87 -7.81
C GLU A 178 -12.08 -4.26 -6.89
N PHE A 179 -10.86 -3.85 -7.25
CA PHE A 179 -9.68 -4.10 -6.44
C PHE A 179 -9.83 -3.51 -5.03
N VAL A 180 -10.21 -2.24 -4.90
CA VAL A 180 -10.35 -1.60 -3.57
C VAL A 180 -11.37 -2.33 -2.72
N LYS A 181 -12.50 -2.71 -3.30
CA LYS A 181 -13.55 -3.45 -2.61
C LYS A 181 -13.04 -4.81 -2.13
N ASP A 182 -12.47 -5.61 -3.01
CA ASP A 182 -12.02 -6.96 -2.70
C ASP A 182 -10.87 -6.95 -1.69
N PHE A 183 -9.93 -6.01 -1.84
CA PHE A 183 -8.81 -5.84 -0.92
C PHE A 183 -9.29 -5.41 0.48
N SER A 184 -10.31 -4.56 0.56
CA SER A 184 -10.84 -4.00 1.81
C SER A 184 -11.84 -4.89 2.55
N CYS A 185 -12.29 -5.99 1.94
CA CYS A 185 -13.35 -6.84 2.49
C CYS A 185 -12.87 -8.28 2.78
N ALA A 186 -13.26 -8.81 3.95
CA ALA A 186 -12.95 -10.18 4.38
C ALA A 186 -13.96 -10.69 5.43
N ASP A 187 -13.84 -11.95 5.83
CA ASP A 187 -14.70 -12.52 6.89
C ASP A 187 -14.30 -12.10 8.31
N ARG A 188 -13.10 -11.54 8.48
CA ARG A 188 -12.56 -11.07 9.76
C ARG A 188 -11.78 -9.77 9.59
N GLU A 189 -11.69 -9.00 10.66
CA GLU A 189 -10.79 -7.85 10.81
C GLU A 189 -9.70 -8.14 11.85
N THR A 190 -8.51 -7.60 11.61
CA THR A 190 -7.32 -7.80 12.44
C THR A 190 -7.04 -6.56 13.28
N LEU A 191 -6.58 -6.75 14.52
CA LEU A 191 -6.13 -5.64 15.35
C LEU A 191 -4.90 -5.01 14.70
N PHE A 192 -5.01 -3.71 14.39
CA PHE A 192 -3.89 -2.90 13.95
C PHE A 192 -3.18 -2.35 15.17
#